data_AF-A0A7X5APC4-F1
#
_entry.id   AF-A0A7X5APC4-F1
#
_cell.length_a   1.000
_cell.length_b   1.000
_cell.length_c   1.000
_cell.angle_alpha   90.00
_cell.angle_beta   90.00
_cell.angle_gamma   90.00
#
_symmetry.space_group_name_H-M   'P 1'
#
loop_
_entity.id
_entity.type
_entity.pdbx_description
1 polymer ?
#
loop_
_entity_poly.entity_id
_entity_poly.type
_entity_poly.pdbx_seq_one_letter_code
_entity_poly.pdbx_strand_id
1 'polypeptide(L)' 'MWSVVKSVLAAFFGVQKDVRRREDFEKGHPVAFIVVGILMALVLVVLVAVLAVTVAR' A
#
# COMPACT_ATOMS: atom_id res chain seq x y z
N MET A 1 -4.42 -6.89 11.14
CA MET A 1 -3.27 -6.44 10.32
C MET A 1 -3.35 -6.92 8.87
N TRP A 2 -3.58 -8.22 8.60
CA TRP A 2 -3.66 -8.73 7.21
C TRP A 2 -4.75 -8.06 6.34
N SER A 3 -5.90 -7.72 6.93
CA SER A 3 -6.96 -6.96 6.25
C SER A 3 -6.50 -5.58 5.79
N VAL A 4 -5.75 -4.86 6.64
CA VAL A 4 -5.17 -3.55 6.35
C VAL A 4 -4.20 -3.65 5.17
N VAL A 5 -3.30 -4.62 5.18
CA VAL A 5 -2.35 -4.84 4.07
C VAL A 5 -3.07 -5.10 2.75
N LYS A 6 -4.09 -5.99 2.74
CA LYS A 6 -4.89 -6.23 1.53
C LYS A 6 -5.63 -4.99 1.07
N SER A 7 -6.13 -4.17 2.00
CA SER A 7 -6.90 -2.99 1.63
C SER A 7 -6.00 -1.89 1.08
N VAL A 8 -4.84 -1.65 1.70
CA VAL A 8 -3.82 -0.73 1.17
C VAL A 8 -3.32 -1.22 -0.20
N LEU A 9 -3.07 -2.51 -0.38
CA LEU A 9 -2.76 -3.09 -1.70
C LEU A 9 -3.86 -2.82 -2.72
N ALA A 10 -5.12 -3.09 -2.38
CA ALA A 10 -6.25 -2.85 -3.27
C ALA A 10 -6.38 -1.35 -3.61
N ALA A 11 -6.11 -0.45 -2.65
CA ALA A 11 -6.09 0.99 -2.87
C ALA A 11 -4.97 1.41 -3.81
N PHE A 12 -3.75 0.87 -3.63
CA PHE A 12 -2.60 1.11 -4.50
C PHE A 12 -2.87 0.73 -5.97
N PHE A 13 -3.51 -0.42 -6.19
CA PHE A 13 -3.90 -0.86 -7.54
C PHE A 13 -5.19 -0.20 -8.05
N GLY A 14 -5.86 0.63 -7.24
CA GLY A 14 -7.13 1.26 -7.61
C GLY A 14 -8.33 0.31 -7.67
N VAL A 15 -8.19 -0.93 -7.20
CA VAL A 15 -9.24 -1.98 -7.18
C VAL A 15 -9.97 -2.09 -5.84
N GLN A 16 -9.79 -1.11 -4.96
CA GLN A 16 -10.45 -1.05 -3.66
C GLN A 16 -11.96 -0.82 -3.84
N LYS A 17 -12.78 -1.65 -3.19
CA LYS A 17 -14.25 -1.48 -3.17
C LYS A 17 -14.66 -0.41 -2.15
N ASP A 18 -15.64 0.42 -2.49
CA ASP A 18 -16.14 1.50 -1.62
C ASP A 18 -16.62 1.02 -0.25
N VAL A 19 -17.32 -0.13 -0.19
CA VAL A 19 -17.79 -0.71 1.09
C VAL A 19 -16.61 -0.99 2.03
N ARG A 20 -15.52 -1.50 1.47
CA ARG A 20 -14.31 -1.86 2.21
C ARG A 20 -13.56 -0.59 2.65
N ARG A 21 -13.49 0.41 1.76
CA ARG A 21 -12.96 1.73 2.06
C ARG A 21 -13.71 2.39 3.23
N ARG A 22 -15.05 2.42 3.19
CA ARG A 22 -15.87 2.96 4.27
C ARG A 22 -15.63 2.24 5.59
N GLU A 23 -15.63 0.91 5.57
CA GLU A 23 -15.37 0.12 6.77
C GLU A 23 -13.97 0.37 7.35
N ASP A 24 -12.95 0.52 6.49
CA ASP A 24 -11.58 0.84 6.90
C ASP A 24 -11.46 2.22 7.57
N PHE A 25 -12.22 3.22 7.09
CA PHE A 25 -12.20 4.59 7.64
C PHE A 25 -13.14 4.78 8.84
N GLU A 26 -14.20 3.99 8.96
CA GLU A 26 -15.16 4.07 10.07
C GLU A 26 -14.77 3.19 11.26
N LYS A 27 -14.20 2.01 11.01
CA LYS A 27 -13.87 1.02 12.06
C LYS A 27 -12.37 0.79 12.22
N GLY A 28 -11.56 1.17 11.24
CA GLY A 28 -10.12 0.94 11.24
C GLY A 28 -9.33 2.00 12.00
N HIS A 29 -8.09 1.67 12.36
CA HIS A 29 -7.16 2.61 13.00
C HIS A 29 -6.34 3.33 11.92
N PRO A 30 -6.52 4.65 11.67
CA PRO A 30 -5.93 5.34 10.52
C PRO A 30 -4.40 5.24 10.44
N VAL A 31 -3.74 5.28 11.60
CA VAL A 31 -2.28 5.15 11.72
C VAL A 31 -1.77 3.85 11.09
N ALA A 32 -2.48 2.73 11.24
CA ALA A 32 -2.06 1.46 10.67
C ALA A 32 -2.04 1.49 9.13
N PHE A 33 -3.01 2.18 8.51
CA PHE A 33 -3.07 2.33 7.05
C PHE A 33 -1.95 3.24 6.53
N ILE A 34 -1.65 4.32 7.25
CA ILE A 34 -0.55 5.25 6.89
C ILE A 34 0.79 4.52 6.94
N VAL A 35 1.07 3.80 8.04
CA VAL A 35 2.33 3.06 8.19
C VAL A 35 2.49 2.02 7.09
N VAL A 36 1.46 1.22 6.82
CA VAL A 36 1.49 0.21 5.75
C VAL A 36 1.64 0.86 4.37
N GLY A 37 0.98 1.98 4.11
CA GLY A 37 1.09 2.71 2.86
C GLY A 37 2.50 3.26 2.60
N ILE A 38 3.13 3.86 3.63
CA ILE A 38 4.51 4.35 3.53
C ILE A 38 5.47 3.19 3.27
N LEU A 39 5.34 2.08 4.02
CA LEU A 39 6.19 0.90 3.81
C LEU A 39 6.06 0.35 2.39
N MET A 40 4.85 0.28 1.84
CA MET A 40 4.63 -0.15 0.46
C MET A 40 5.25 0.82 -0.57
N ALA A 41 5.11 2.13 -0.37
CA ALA A 41 5.71 3.12 -1.25
C ALA A 41 7.24 3.03 -1.24
N LEU A 42 7.85 2.86 -0.06
CA LEU A 42 9.29 2.66 0.08
C LEU A 42 9.76 1.40 -0.66
N VAL A 43 9.05 0.28 -0.49
CA VAL A 43 9.35 -0.96 -1.22
C VAL A 43 9.29 -0.73 -2.74
N LEU A 44 8.26 -0.03 -3.24
CA LEU A 44 8.14 0.27 -4.67
C LEU A 44 9.33 1.11 -5.17
N VAL A 45 9.71 2.17 -4.46
CA VAL A 45 10.84 3.04 -4.83
C VAL A 45 12.15 2.25 -4.85
N VAL A 46 12.40 1.43 -3.83
CA VAL A 46 13.60 0.58 -3.77
C VAL A 46 13.64 -0.41 -4.92
N LEU A 47 12.52 -1.07 -5.23
CA LEU A 47 12.44 -2.01 -6.35
C LEU A 47 12.74 -1.33 -7.69
N VAL A 48 12.16 -0.16 -7.94
CA VAL A 48 12.41 0.61 -9.17
C VAL A 48 13.87 1.08 -9.23
N ALA A 49 14.44 1.56 -8.11
CA ALA A 49 15.83 1.99 -8.06
C ALA A 49 16.79 0.83 -8.33
N VAL A 50 16.59 -0.33 -7.70
CA VAL A 50 17.38 -1.54 -7.95
C VAL A 50 17.27 -1.96 -9.41
N LEU A 51 16.05 -2.03 -9.96
CA LEU A 51 15.84 -2.36 -11.37
C LEU A 51 16.62 -1.40 -12.28
N ALA A 52 16.46 -0.10 -12.09
CA ALA A 52 17.14 0.93 -12.88
C ALA A 52 18.67 0.78 -12.81
N VAL A 53 19.22 0.55 -11.62
CA VAL A 53 20.65 0.33 -11.42
C VAL A 53 21.14 -0.95 -12.09
N THR A 54 20.36 -2.03 -12.05
CA THR A 54 20.74 -3.29 -12.70
C THR A 54 20.67 -3.24 -14.22
N VAL A 55 19.72 -2.49 -14.78
CA VAL A 55 19.55 -2.32 -16.23
C VAL A 55 20.57 -1.33 -16.82
N ALA A 56 21.01 -0.34 -16.03
CA ALA A 56 21.98 0.65 -16.46
C ALA A 56 23.45 0.16 -16.45
N ARG A 57 23.70 -1.04 -15.93
CA ARG A 57 25.01 -1.72 -15.94
C ARG A 57 25.11 -2.67 -17.11
#